data_AF-A0A523SKL5-F1
#
_entry.id   AF-A0A523SKL5-F1
#
_cell.length_a   1.000
_cell.length_b   1.000
_cell.length_c   1.000
_cell.angle_alpha   90.00
_cell.angle_beta   90.00
_cell.angle_gamma   90.00
#
_symmetry.space_group_name_H-M   'P 1'
#
loop_
_entity.id
_entity.type
_entity.pdbx_description
1 polymer ?
#
loop_
_entity_poly.entity_id
_entity_poly.type
_entity_poly.pdbx_seq_one_letter_code
_entity_poly.pdbx_strand_id
1 'polypeptide(L)'
;MKKISIDHLARVEGNGGISATIDGNVVTDVKFTIYEGPRLVERLTVGRTPEEDVSIAPRICAICSLSHKTAAVRAMENALSVEIPPKAYILRKLAHMGEMIESHSLHIYFLALPDYLGFPNAIAMASKFEFEVKIALEMKNYANHIMKTISGRYIHGENPVIGGFGKFPSKEELLWIKNRAIQFMPFVLKTVNLFCEIDYPDCPEDDTIYACCEPGKNKYGFWGDEIILSTGEKIYRDDYQKLTNEFIVPHSYAKHSIYNGKPYSVGALARVNNLGERLDGKSGNMYKKYFNTRWKRNPLFHNAAQALEILYCFERIPLLVDELFKFPEDPPIVEYSAKKGKGTGLVEAPRGLLIHHYEISEGLVSHSDIITPTAQNAEDIERYCHIAVQKLLDEGQEDKIRDRMDLVVRAFDPCISCSAHMAEVKKAPEDNWKDKLDELKEKGDPILVGVGKRILSDDAAGIKLALELRKRGKKDVWLESDIEDNEDIWKNEVNRPLIFLDAVDFREKPGKITLLPLSYILCNTTLSHRLLPIVTTQMNHKQLRNAYVLGIQPESIEEGEKISQPVRQAITKVLKMLIS
;
A
#
# COMPACT_ATOMS: atom_id res chain seq x y z
N MET A 1 13.48 -23.08 -18.42
CA MET A 1 12.94 -21.97 -17.60
C MET A 1 13.94 -21.48 -16.54
N LYS A 2 14.46 -20.27 -16.75
CA LYS A 2 15.29 -19.49 -15.84
C LYS A 2 14.44 -18.37 -15.22
N LYS A 3 14.71 -18.00 -13.96
CA LYS A 3 14.05 -16.88 -13.29
C LYS A 3 15.10 -15.87 -12.83
N ILE A 4 14.90 -14.61 -13.16
CA ILE A 4 15.68 -13.48 -12.65
C ILE A 4 14.74 -12.69 -11.75
N SER A 5 15.08 -12.52 -10.47
CA SER A 5 14.25 -11.78 -9.53
C SER A 5 15.03 -10.76 -8.71
N ILE A 6 14.29 -9.72 -8.33
CA ILE A 6 14.69 -8.71 -7.35
C ILE A 6 13.61 -8.78 -6.28
N ASP A 7 13.84 -9.64 -5.30
CA ASP A 7 12.84 -9.94 -4.27
C ASP A 7 12.59 -8.75 -3.34
N HIS A 8 13.54 -7.82 -3.23
CA HIS A 8 13.37 -6.56 -2.51
C HIS A 8 13.93 -5.42 -3.35
N LEU A 9 13.02 -4.62 -3.90
CA LEU A 9 13.36 -3.37 -4.58
C LEU A 9 13.94 -2.40 -3.54
N ALA A 10 15.21 -2.05 -3.69
CA ALA A 10 15.82 -0.98 -2.92
C ALA A 10 15.52 0.38 -3.55
N ARG A 11 15.54 1.44 -2.72
CA ARG A 11 15.31 2.84 -3.14
C ARG A 11 13.93 3.05 -3.79
N VAL A 12 12.92 2.39 -3.24
CA VAL A 12 11.49 2.66 -3.49
C VAL A 12 10.80 2.76 -2.14
N GLU A 13 9.62 3.36 -2.09
CA GLU A 13 8.82 3.35 -0.86
C GLU A 13 8.03 2.05 -0.77
N GLY A 14 8.00 1.45 0.43
CA GLY A 14 7.31 0.19 0.73
C GLY A 14 8.10 -1.08 0.36
N ASN A 15 7.45 -2.25 0.46
CA ASN A 15 8.11 -3.55 0.23
C ASN A 15 7.48 -4.31 -0.95
N GLY A 16 8.28 -4.50 -2.00
CA GLY A 16 7.89 -5.19 -3.23
C GLY A 16 9.10 -5.67 -4.01
N GLY A 17 8.83 -6.41 -5.08
CA GLY A 17 9.81 -7.06 -5.93
C GLY A 17 9.38 -7.08 -7.38
N ILE A 18 10.32 -7.39 -8.27
CA ILE A 18 10.07 -7.61 -9.70
C ILE A 18 10.76 -8.91 -10.10
N SER A 19 10.09 -9.74 -10.91
CA SER A 19 10.71 -10.96 -11.43
C SER A 19 10.35 -11.21 -12.88
N ALA A 20 11.30 -11.75 -13.64
CA ALA A 20 11.11 -12.19 -15.02
C ALA A 20 11.39 -13.70 -15.13
N THR A 21 10.48 -14.40 -15.81
CA THR A 21 10.65 -15.82 -16.17
C THR A 21 10.98 -15.94 -17.64
N ILE A 22 12.02 -16.71 -17.94
CA ILE A 22 12.60 -16.82 -19.28
C ILE A 22 12.66 -18.29 -19.66
N ASP A 23 12.20 -18.64 -20.85
CA ASP A 23 12.37 -19.98 -21.41
C ASP A 23 13.14 -19.94 -22.73
N GLY A 24 14.36 -20.48 -22.71
CA GLY A 24 15.32 -20.28 -23.81
C GLY A 24 15.65 -18.79 -23.98
N ASN A 25 15.24 -18.21 -25.11
CA ASN A 25 15.43 -16.79 -25.44
C ASN A 25 14.12 -15.98 -25.43
N VAL A 26 13.08 -16.50 -24.79
CA VAL A 26 11.75 -15.86 -24.76
C VAL A 26 11.37 -15.54 -23.32
N VAL A 27 10.99 -14.29 -23.08
CA VAL A 27 10.40 -13.87 -21.80
C VAL A 27 8.94 -14.33 -21.76
N THR A 28 8.65 -15.25 -20.85
CA THR A 28 7.30 -15.82 -20.72
C THR A 28 6.42 -15.05 -19.75
N ASP A 29 7.02 -14.37 -18.76
CA ASP A 29 6.27 -13.73 -17.68
C ASP A 29 7.12 -12.67 -16.97
N VAL A 30 6.48 -11.56 -16.57
CA VAL A 30 7.07 -10.54 -15.70
C VAL A 30 6.06 -10.16 -14.63
N LYS A 31 6.50 -10.16 -13.37
CA LYS A 31 5.62 -9.95 -12.22
C LYS A 31 6.17 -8.90 -11.28
N PHE A 32 5.45 -7.79 -11.15
CA PHE A 32 5.63 -6.77 -10.16
C PHE A 32 4.81 -7.14 -8.92
N THR A 33 5.50 -7.56 -7.87
CA THR A 33 4.88 -8.09 -6.67
C THR A 33 4.97 -7.07 -5.53
N ILE A 34 3.83 -6.76 -4.93
CA ILE A 34 3.78 -6.03 -3.67
C ILE A 34 3.56 -7.02 -2.53
N TYR A 35 4.52 -7.09 -1.61
CA TYR A 35 4.49 -7.98 -0.44
C TYR A 35 3.82 -7.34 0.77
N GLU A 36 3.72 -6.03 0.79
CA GLU A 36 3.13 -5.30 1.90
C GLU A 36 1.67 -5.72 2.10
N GLY A 37 1.34 -6.09 3.34
CA GLY A 37 0.01 -6.53 3.70
C GLY A 37 -1.01 -5.41 3.48
N PRO A 38 -2.23 -5.75 3.08
CA PRO A 38 -3.27 -4.78 2.86
C PRO A 38 -3.66 -4.07 4.15
N ARG A 39 -3.65 -2.74 4.11
CA ARG A 39 -3.99 -1.92 5.27
C ARG A 39 -5.49 -1.69 5.43
N LEU A 40 -6.28 -2.10 4.43
CA LEU A 40 -7.74 -2.10 4.44
C LEU A 40 -8.34 -0.73 4.80
N VAL A 41 -7.69 0.36 4.36
CA VAL A 41 -8.12 1.73 4.69
C VAL A 41 -9.56 1.98 4.24
N GLU A 42 -9.92 1.56 3.03
CA GLU A 42 -11.30 1.65 2.51
C GLU A 42 -12.32 1.01 3.46
N ARG A 43 -11.97 -0.10 4.11
CA ARG A 43 -12.84 -0.75 5.09
C ARG A 43 -12.81 -0.06 6.45
N LEU A 44 -11.66 0.47 6.88
CA LEU A 44 -11.52 1.21 8.14
C LEU A 44 -12.35 2.49 8.16
N THR A 45 -12.57 3.09 6.99
CA THR A 45 -13.30 4.35 6.83
C THR A 45 -14.81 4.14 6.83
N VAL A 46 -15.31 2.93 6.50
CA VAL A 46 -16.75 2.63 6.58
C VAL A 46 -17.25 2.70 8.03
N GLY A 47 -18.34 3.44 8.24
CA GLY A 47 -18.92 3.72 9.56
C GLY A 47 -18.28 4.88 10.32
N ARG A 48 -17.31 5.58 9.72
CA ARG A 48 -16.68 6.80 10.26
C ARG A 48 -17.40 8.05 9.77
N THR A 49 -17.22 9.16 10.48
CA THR A 49 -17.68 10.47 9.98
C THR A 49 -16.76 10.96 8.86
N PRO A 50 -17.23 11.89 7.99
CA PRO A 50 -16.38 12.52 6.97
C PRO A 50 -15.10 13.17 7.54
N GLU A 51 -15.18 13.79 8.73
CA GLU A 51 -14.02 14.40 9.41
C GLU A 51 -13.00 13.37 9.89
N GLU A 52 -13.48 12.25 10.42
CA GLU A 52 -12.62 11.13 10.81
C GLU A 52 -11.91 10.56 9.59
N ASP A 53 -12.62 10.32 8.49
CA ASP A 53 -12.03 9.79 7.25
C ASP A 53 -10.97 10.73 6.65
N VAL A 54 -11.25 12.04 6.60
CA VAL A 54 -10.27 13.06 6.20
C VAL A 54 -9.01 13.01 7.08
N SER A 55 -9.08 12.48 8.29
CA SER A 55 -7.91 12.26 9.15
C SER A 55 -7.30 10.87 8.96
N ILE A 56 -8.07 9.84 8.59
CA ILE A 56 -7.60 8.47 8.38
C ILE A 56 -6.89 8.34 7.02
N ALA A 57 -7.49 8.81 5.93
CA ALA A 57 -6.99 8.64 4.57
C ALA A 57 -5.50 9.03 4.37
N PRO A 58 -4.98 10.13 4.96
CA PRO A 58 -3.56 10.46 4.87
C PRO A 58 -2.59 9.40 5.41
N ARG A 59 -3.04 8.43 6.22
CA ARG A 59 -2.20 7.35 6.77
C ARG A 59 -1.92 6.25 5.75
N ILE A 60 -2.50 6.35 4.55
CA ILE A 60 -2.12 5.53 3.39
C ILE A 60 -0.65 5.76 3.02
N CYS A 61 -0.09 6.96 3.15
CA CYS A 61 1.34 7.12 2.90
C CYS A 61 1.89 8.36 3.60
N ALA A 62 3.10 8.24 4.13
CA ALA A 62 3.81 9.34 4.77
C ALA A 62 4.42 10.32 3.76
N ILE A 63 4.64 9.92 2.50
CA ILE A 63 5.20 10.79 1.46
C ILE A 63 4.09 11.61 0.80
N CYS A 64 3.08 10.99 0.19
CA CYS A 64 1.95 11.69 -0.45
C CYS A 64 0.74 11.90 0.47
N SER A 65 1.01 12.19 1.75
CA SER A 65 -0.02 12.34 2.79
C SER A 65 -0.99 13.50 2.51
N LEU A 66 -0.51 14.61 1.95
CA LEU A 66 -1.30 15.78 1.62
C LEU A 66 -2.11 15.57 0.34
N SER A 67 -1.60 14.82 -0.63
CA SER A 67 -2.39 14.37 -1.80
C SER A 67 -3.61 13.57 -1.35
N HIS A 68 -3.43 12.58 -0.48
CA HIS A 68 -4.54 11.81 0.10
C HIS A 68 -5.50 12.69 0.90
N LYS A 69 -4.98 13.59 1.76
CA LYS A 69 -5.81 14.56 2.49
C LYS A 69 -6.67 15.39 1.53
N THR A 70 -6.05 15.90 0.47
CA THR A 70 -6.69 16.78 -0.51
C THR A 70 -7.72 16.04 -1.34
N ALA A 71 -7.41 14.82 -1.79
CA ALA A 71 -8.35 13.97 -2.53
C ALA A 71 -9.56 13.62 -1.66
N ALA A 72 -9.34 13.20 -0.42
CA ALA A 72 -10.40 12.89 0.53
C ALA A 72 -11.29 14.11 0.83
N VAL A 73 -10.68 15.26 1.15
CA VAL A 73 -11.43 16.50 1.41
C VAL A 73 -12.25 16.92 0.19
N ARG A 74 -11.68 16.89 -1.02
CA ARG A 74 -12.40 17.23 -2.26
C ARG A 74 -13.58 16.27 -2.50
N ALA A 75 -13.37 14.98 -2.27
CA ALA A 75 -14.42 13.98 -2.43
C ALA A 75 -15.57 14.21 -1.44
N MET A 76 -15.25 14.49 -0.17
CA MET A 76 -16.24 14.80 0.86
C MET A 76 -16.97 16.12 0.58
N GLU A 77 -16.26 17.16 0.16
CA GLU A 77 -16.87 18.44 -0.24
C GLU A 77 -17.83 18.27 -1.42
N ASN A 78 -17.46 17.46 -2.42
CA ASN A 78 -18.34 17.11 -3.52
C ASN A 78 -19.57 16.32 -3.04
N ALA A 79 -19.39 15.35 -2.14
CA ALA A 79 -20.49 14.55 -1.60
C ALA A 79 -21.47 15.39 -0.76
N LEU A 80 -20.96 16.35 -0.01
CA LEU A 80 -21.71 17.18 0.94
C LEU A 80 -22.17 18.52 0.34
N SER A 81 -21.88 18.76 -0.96
CA SER A 81 -22.19 20.01 -1.66
C SER A 81 -21.59 21.25 -1.00
N VAL A 82 -20.33 21.15 -0.57
CA VAL A 82 -19.57 22.22 0.09
C VAL A 82 -18.67 22.91 -0.92
N GLU A 83 -18.87 24.21 -1.11
CA GLU A 83 -17.98 25.04 -1.92
C GLU A 83 -17.03 25.84 -1.03
N ILE A 84 -15.73 25.71 -1.27
CA ILE A 84 -14.72 26.41 -0.47
C ILE A 84 -14.41 27.82 -0.98
N PRO A 85 -14.05 28.76 -0.10
CA PRO A 85 -13.64 30.10 -0.50
C PRO A 85 -12.38 30.10 -1.39
N PRO A 86 -12.23 31.07 -2.32
CA PRO A 86 -11.07 31.15 -3.20
C PRO A 86 -9.71 31.15 -2.48
N LYS A 87 -9.61 31.84 -1.34
CA LYS A 87 -8.38 31.89 -0.52
C LYS A 87 -7.98 30.49 -0.03
N ALA A 88 -8.94 29.70 0.45
CA ALA A 88 -8.70 28.32 0.88
C ALA A 88 -8.28 27.44 -0.31
N TYR A 89 -8.93 27.59 -1.46
CA TYR A 89 -8.59 26.82 -2.66
C TYR A 89 -7.14 27.09 -3.12
N ILE A 90 -6.73 28.36 -3.16
CA ILE A 90 -5.36 28.75 -3.52
C ILE A 90 -4.36 28.24 -2.49
N LEU A 91 -4.69 28.32 -1.20
CA LEU A 91 -3.81 27.86 -0.13
C LEU A 91 -3.57 26.35 -0.17
N ARG A 92 -4.60 25.55 -0.48
CA ARG A 92 -4.42 24.09 -0.67
C ARG A 92 -3.54 23.79 -1.88
N LYS A 93 -3.67 24.55 -2.98
CA LYS A 93 -2.75 24.40 -4.14
C LYS A 93 -1.31 24.71 -3.75
N LEU A 94 -1.09 25.76 -2.96
CA LEU A 94 0.25 26.11 -2.47
C LEU A 94 0.83 24.99 -1.60
N ALA A 95 0.04 24.41 -0.70
CA ALA A 95 0.47 23.29 0.13
C ALA A 95 0.86 22.08 -0.73
N HIS A 96 0.04 21.76 -1.73
CA HIS A 96 0.29 20.63 -2.63
C HIS A 96 1.56 20.86 -3.49
N MET A 97 1.88 22.10 -3.91
CA MET A 97 3.17 22.38 -4.54
C MET A 97 4.37 22.07 -3.63
N GLY A 98 4.21 22.25 -2.31
CA GLY A 98 5.18 21.77 -1.33
C GLY A 98 5.39 20.27 -1.44
N GLU A 99 4.33 19.46 -1.38
CA GLU A 99 4.44 18.01 -1.50
C GLU A 99 5.04 17.55 -2.85
N MET A 100 4.67 18.21 -3.95
CA MET A 100 5.25 17.92 -5.28
C MET A 100 6.77 18.15 -5.30
N ILE A 101 7.25 19.27 -4.75
CA ILE A 101 8.70 19.55 -4.68
C ILE A 101 9.40 18.57 -3.73
N GLU A 102 8.82 18.32 -2.56
CA GLU A 102 9.37 17.41 -1.55
C GLU A 102 9.59 16.02 -2.15
N SER A 103 8.53 15.47 -2.76
CA SER A 103 8.53 14.12 -3.28
C SER A 103 9.40 13.99 -4.52
N HIS A 104 9.28 14.90 -5.49
CA HIS A 104 10.07 14.83 -6.72
C HIS A 104 11.55 15.00 -6.43
N SER A 105 11.93 15.96 -5.59
CA SER A 105 13.34 16.16 -5.23
C SER A 105 13.92 14.97 -4.46
N LEU A 106 13.13 14.33 -3.60
CA LEU A 106 13.50 13.08 -2.94
C LEU A 106 13.74 11.97 -3.98
N HIS A 107 12.77 11.76 -4.87
CA HIS A 107 12.81 10.67 -5.83
C HIS A 107 13.98 10.82 -6.82
N ILE A 108 14.02 11.92 -7.57
CA ILE A 108 14.98 12.03 -8.68
C ILE A 108 16.42 12.07 -8.20
N TYR A 109 16.73 12.71 -7.07
CA TYR A 109 18.11 12.83 -6.58
C TYR A 109 18.58 11.64 -5.74
N PHE A 110 17.72 11.12 -4.85
CA PHE A 110 18.16 10.12 -3.88
C PHE A 110 17.89 8.69 -4.34
N LEU A 111 16.85 8.50 -5.15
CA LEU A 111 16.38 7.18 -5.56
C LEU A 111 16.83 6.86 -6.98
N ALA A 112 16.62 7.77 -7.93
CA ALA A 112 16.87 7.53 -9.36
C ALA A 112 18.29 7.91 -9.83
N LEU A 113 18.77 9.13 -9.54
CA LEU A 113 20.06 9.64 -10.05
C LEU A 113 21.26 8.72 -9.78
N PRO A 114 21.39 8.03 -8.63
CA PRO A 114 22.49 7.11 -8.40
C PRO A 114 22.60 6.02 -9.46
N ASP A 115 21.48 5.56 -10.04
CA ASP A 115 21.50 4.53 -11.09
C ASP A 115 22.17 5.03 -12.37
N TYR A 116 21.83 6.24 -12.81
CA TYR A 116 22.40 6.84 -14.02
C TYR A 116 23.87 7.21 -13.87
N LEU A 117 24.32 7.48 -12.64
CA LEU A 117 25.70 7.85 -12.34
C LEU A 117 26.57 6.67 -11.86
N GLY A 118 26.00 5.45 -11.79
CA GLY A 118 26.74 4.24 -11.39
C GLY A 118 27.11 4.19 -9.90
N PHE A 119 26.30 4.79 -9.02
CA PHE A 119 26.47 4.72 -7.57
C PHE A 119 25.44 3.80 -6.92
N PRO A 120 25.82 3.08 -5.85
CA PRO A 120 24.89 2.19 -5.15
C PRO A 120 23.77 2.93 -4.42
N ASN A 121 24.02 4.19 -4.01
CA ASN A 121 23.07 5.05 -3.32
C ASN A 121 23.55 6.51 -3.29
N ALA A 122 22.66 7.41 -2.87
CA ALA A 122 22.92 8.84 -2.79
C ALA A 122 24.03 9.22 -1.78
N ILE A 123 24.26 8.42 -0.72
CA ILE A 123 25.31 8.69 0.26
C ILE A 123 26.69 8.46 -0.38
N ALA A 124 26.86 7.36 -1.10
CA ALA A 124 28.06 7.10 -1.88
C ALA A 124 28.27 8.17 -2.96
N MET A 125 27.19 8.58 -3.63
CA MET A 125 27.18 9.64 -4.64
C MET A 125 27.65 11.00 -4.07
N ALA A 126 27.30 11.31 -2.82
CA ALA A 126 27.67 12.57 -2.17
C ALA A 126 29.19 12.80 -2.06
N SER A 127 30.01 11.73 -2.12
CA SER A 127 31.47 11.86 -2.14
C SER A 127 32.03 12.58 -3.38
N LYS A 128 31.28 12.56 -4.49
CA LYS A 128 31.64 13.23 -5.76
C LYS A 128 30.66 14.33 -6.18
N PHE A 129 29.40 14.18 -5.81
CA PHE A 129 28.29 15.08 -6.17
C PHE A 129 27.66 15.73 -4.93
N GLU A 130 28.51 16.21 -4.02
CA GLU A 130 28.08 16.80 -2.74
C GLU A 130 27.10 17.97 -2.95
N PHE A 131 27.35 18.79 -3.96
CA PHE A 131 26.55 19.98 -4.26
C PHE A 131 25.14 19.62 -4.69
N GLU A 132 24.98 18.65 -5.59
CA GLU A 132 23.70 18.15 -6.08
C GLU A 132 22.87 17.55 -4.93
N VAL A 133 23.50 16.73 -4.09
CA VAL A 133 22.85 16.12 -2.92
C VAL A 133 22.39 17.19 -1.93
N LYS A 134 23.22 18.21 -1.65
CA LYS A 134 22.85 19.31 -0.76
C LYS A 134 21.70 20.15 -1.30
N ILE A 135 21.70 20.46 -2.60
CA ILE A 135 20.59 21.18 -3.24
C ILE A 135 19.28 20.39 -3.08
N ALA A 136 19.31 19.08 -3.29
CA ALA A 136 18.15 18.23 -3.13
C ALA A 136 17.61 18.25 -1.69
N LEU A 137 18.49 18.15 -0.68
CA LEU A 137 18.10 18.27 0.74
C LEU A 137 17.51 19.64 1.06
N GLU A 138 18.08 20.71 0.52
CA GLU A 138 17.60 22.08 0.74
C GLU A 138 16.23 22.33 0.08
N MET A 139 15.99 21.82 -1.13
CA MET A 139 14.67 21.86 -1.78
C MET A 139 13.65 21.06 -0.98
N LYS A 140 14.00 19.86 -0.54
CA LYS A 140 13.16 19.03 0.31
C LYS A 140 12.83 19.72 1.64
N ASN A 141 13.79 20.36 2.29
CA ASN A 141 13.59 21.10 3.54
C ASN A 141 12.67 22.32 3.34
N TYR A 142 12.86 23.08 2.25
CA TYR A 142 11.99 24.18 1.88
C TYR A 142 10.53 23.72 1.65
N ALA A 143 10.36 22.63 0.90
CA ALA A 143 9.06 22.04 0.63
C ALA A 143 8.36 21.52 1.90
N ASN A 144 9.11 20.85 2.77
CA ASN A 144 8.66 20.46 4.11
C ASN A 144 8.20 21.67 4.94
N HIS A 145 8.90 22.80 4.85
CA HIS A 145 8.49 24.02 5.55
C HIS A 145 7.14 24.53 5.03
N ILE A 146 6.91 24.56 3.71
CA ILE A 146 5.60 24.91 3.13
C ILE A 146 4.50 24.02 3.73
N MET A 147 4.71 22.70 3.71
CA MET A 147 3.73 21.75 4.25
C MET A 147 3.48 21.96 5.74
N LYS A 148 4.54 22.17 6.55
CA LYS A 148 4.39 22.45 7.98
C LYS A 148 3.59 23.73 8.23
N THR A 149 3.92 24.81 7.53
CA THR A 149 3.30 26.12 7.70
C THR A 149 1.82 26.09 7.35
N ILE A 150 1.45 25.39 6.27
CA ILE A 150 0.07 25.40 5.77
C ILE A 150 -0.76 24.25 6.33
N SER A 151 -0.19 23.05 6.46
CA SER A 151 -0.90 21.85 6.90
C SER A 151 -0.74 21.58 8.40
N GLY A 152 0.11 22.35 9.09
CA GLY A 152 0.38 22.26 10.54
C GLY A 152 1.46 21.24 10.94
N ARG A 153 1.80 20.30 10.06
CA ARG A 153 2.83 19.27 10.27
C ARG A 153 3.59 19.01 8.97
N TYR A 154 4.80 18.49 9.10
CA TYR A 154 5.59 18.05 7.95
C TYR A 154 4.94 16.87 7.21
N ILE A 155 4.35 15.94 7.97
CA ILE A 155 3.72 14.72 7.48
C ILE A 155 2.38 14.58 8.22
N HIS A 156 1.34 14.13 7.50
CA HIS A 156 -0.03 13.95 8.04
C HIS A 156 -0.57 15.20 8.75
N GLY A 157 -0.48 16.35 8.06
CA GLY A 157 -1.02 17.61 8.57
C GLY A 157 -2.56 17.60 8.66
N GLU A 158 -3.09 18.14 9.75
CA GLU A 158 -4.54 18.13 10.05
C GLU A 158 -5.24 19.46 9.77
N ASN A 159 -4.48 20.51 9.46
CA ASN A 159 -5.05 21.85 9.29
C ASN A 159 -6.05 21.98 8.11
N PRO A 160 -5.85 21.31 6.95
CA PRO A 160 -6.87 21.27 5.90
C PRO A 160 -8.05 20.41 6.35
N VAL A 161 -9.25 20.99 6.37
CA VAL A 161 -10.50 20.33 6.79
C VAL A 161 -11.57 20.51 5.72
N ILE A 162 -12.68 19.78 5.83
CA ILE A 162 -13.86 20.00 4.99
C ILE A 162 -14.32 21.44 5.16
N GLY A 163 -14.54 22.16 4.07
CA GLY A 163 -15.03 23.54 4.10
C GLY A 163 -13.96 24.61 4.32
N GLY A 164 -12.68 24.25 4.53
CA GLY A 164 -11.61 25.25 4.63
C GLY A 164 -10.33 24.80 5.34
N PHE A 165 -9.86 25.64 6.27
CA PHE A 165 -8.68 25.42 7.10
C PHE A 165 -8.97 25.81 8.55
N GLY A 166 -8.34 25.12 9.49
CA GLY A 166 -8.37 25.52 10.91
C GLY A 166 -7.65 26.85 11.18
N LYS A 167 -6.50 27.07 10.54
CA LYS A 167 -5.69 28.29 10.66
C LYS A 167 -5.05 28.66 9.32
N PHE A 168 -5.02 29.95 9.00
CA PHE A 168 -4.29 30.46 7.84
C PHE A 168 -2.88 30.93 8.24
N PRO A 169 -1.88 30.82 7.34
CA PRO A 169 -0.54 31.31 7.60
C PRO A 169 -0.50 32.83 7.63
N SER A 170 0.42 33.38 8.40
CA SER A 170 0.67 34.81 8.47
C SER A 170 1.27 35.37 7.16
N LYS A 171 1.17 36.68 6.98
CA LYS A 171 1.76 37.38 5.84
C LYS A 171 3.29 37.19 5.78
N GLU A 172 3.96 37.17 6.92
CA GLU A 172 5.42 36.97 7.00
C GLU A 172 5.82 35.57 6.51
N GLU A 173 5.10 34.53 6.95
CA GLU A 173 5.33 33.16 6.50
C GLU A 173 5.12 33.00 4.99
N LEU A 174 4.06 33.61 4.44
CA LEU A 174 3.80 33.61 2.99
C LEU A 174 4.88 34.36 2.21
N LEU A 175 5.35 35.50 2.71
CA LEU A 175 6.46 36.24 2.10
C LEU A 175 7.77 35.45 2.13
N TRP A 176 8.04 34.74 3.22
CA TRP A 176 9.20 33.85 3.31
C TRP A 176 9.13 32.75 2.24
N ILE A 177 7.97 32.08 2.10
CA ILE A 177 7.75 31.05 1.08
C ILE A 177 8.02 31.61 -0.32
N LYS A 178 7.45 32.77 -0.64
CA LYS A 178 7.64 33.46 -1.93
C LYS A 178 9.10 33.79 -2.20
N ASN A 179 9.76 34.48 -1.28
CA ASN A 179 11.13 34.95 -1.48
C ASN A 179 12.11 33.78 -1.60
N ARG A 180 11.90 32.72 -0.82
CA ARG A 180 12.73 31.53 -0.87
C ARG A 180 12.57 30.77 -2.19
N ALA A 181 11.35 30.68 -2.75
CA ALA A 181 11.16 30.12 -4.09
C ALA A 181 11.98 30.85 -5.16
N ILE A 182 11.98 32.19 -5.13
CA ILE A 182 12.72 33.03 -6.07
C ILE A 182 14.23 32.78 -5.93
N GLN A 183 14.74 32.65 -4.71
CA GLN A 183 16.15 32.38 -4.44
C GLN A 183 16.62 31.01 -4.96
N PHE A 184 15.75 29.99 -4.93
CA PHE A 184 16.08 28.63 -5.41
C PHE A 184 16.13 28.52 -6.94
N MET A 185 15.53 29.46 -7.66
CA MET A 185 15.32 29.38 -9.10
C MET A 185 16.58 29.03 -9.93
N PRO A 186 17.79 29.58 -9.66
CA PRO A 186 19.00 29.18 -10.39
C PRO A 186 19.36 27.71 -10.20
N PHE A 187 19.15 27.15 -9.00
CA PHE A 187 19.43 25.74 -8.72
C PHE A 187 18.39 24.83 -9.36
N VAL A 188 17.12 25.23 -9.35
CA VAL A 188 16.02 24.49 -9.98
C VAL A 188 16.23 24.39 -11.50
N LEU A 189 16.72 25.46 -12.14
CA LEU A 189 17.10 25.41 -13.56
C LEU A 189 18.26 24.43 -13.81
N LYS A 190 19.24 24.35 -12.91
CA LYS A 190 20.31 23.34 -12.98
C LYS A 190 19.76 21.93 -12.81
N THR A 191 18.78 21.72 -11.93
CA THR A 191 18.08 20.43 -11.78
C THR A 191 17.44 20.00 -13.10
N VAL A 192 16.70 20.89 -13.76
CA VAL A 192 16.08 20.57 -15.06
C VAL A 192 17.13 20.21 -16.10
N ASN A 193 18.19 21.02 -16.23
CA ASN A 193 19.26 20.72 -17.18
C ASN A 193 19.92 19.36 -16.89
N LEU A 194 20.26 19.10 -15.62
CA LEU A 194 20.86 17.83 -15.21
C LEU A 194 20.00 16.65 -15.66
N PHE A 195 18.72 16.62 -15.29
CA PHE A 195 17.87 15.47 -15.59
C PHE A 195 17.45 15.39 -17.06
N CYS A 196 17.33 16.51 -17.78
CA CYS A 196 17.00 16.46 -19.21
C CYS A 196 18.21 16.11 -20.10
N GLU A 197 19.43 16.25 -19.59
CA GLU A 197 20.69 15.96 -20.31
C GLU A 197 21.31 14.60 -19.90
N ILE A 198 20.66 13.85 -19.00
CA ILE A 198 21.04 12.45 -18.73
C ILE A 198 20.91 11.63 -20.01
N ASP A 199 21.91 10.77 -20.24
CA ASP A 199 21.86 9.77 -21.31
C ASP A 199 20.94 8.61 -20.91
N TYR A 200 19.65 8.77 -21.24
CA TYR A 200 18.64 7.76 -20.94
C TYR A 200 18.75 6.57 -21.90
N PRO A 201 18.80 5.32 -21.37
CA PRO A 201 18.83 4.12 -22.21
C PRO A 201 17.69 4.08 -23.25
N ASP A 202 18.01 3.63 -24.46
CA ASP A 202 17.06 3.46 -25.59
C ASP A 202 16.06 2.30 -25.40
N CYS A 203 15.95 1.77 -24.18
CA CYS A 203 15.05 0.67 -23.89
C CYS A 203 14.65 0.71 -22.41
N PRO A 204 13.38 0.46 -22.08
CA PRO A 204 12.30 0.08 -23.00
C PRO A 204 11.67 1.31 -23.69
N GLU A 205 11.19 1.13 -24.92
CA GLU A 205 10.40 2.14 -25.63
C GLU A 205 9.21 1.49 -26.33
N ASP A 206 8.01 1.94 -26.01
CA ASP A 206 6.78 1.50 -26.65
C ASP A 206 5.67 2.53 -26.44
N ASP A 207 4.65 2.53 -27.29
CA ASP A 207 3.55 3.49 -27.14
C ASP A 207 2.70 3.12 -25.90
N THR A 208 2.19 4.14 -25.19
CA THR A 208 1.25 3.96 -24.07
C THR A 208 0.19 5.05 -24.06
N ILE A 209 -0.89 4.80 -23.32
CA ILE A 209 -1.91 5.81 -23.04
C ILE A 209 -1.50 6.52 -21.75
N TYR A 210 -1.50 7.85 -21.77
CA TYR A 210 -1.23 8.67 -20.60
C TYR A 210 -2.52 9.26 -20.06
N ALA A 211 -2.73 9.19 -18.74
CA ALA A 211 -3.89 9.78 -18.07
C ALA A 211 -3.46 10.76 -16.97
N CYS A 212 -4.16 11.89 -16.87
CA CYS A 212 -3.99 12.86 -15.78
C CYS A 212 -5.24 13.73 -15.60
N CYS A 213 -5.33 14.48 -14.50
CA CYS A 213 -6.35 15.50 -14.28
C CYS A 213 -6.33 16.56 -15.39
N GLU A 214 -7.50 17.02 -15.81
CA GLU A 214 -7.70 18.19 -16.65
C GLU A 214 -7.94 19.42 -15.75
N PRO A 215 -6.96 20.31 -15.59
CA PRO A 215 -7.09 21.47 -14.70
C PRO A 215 -7.98 22.59 -15.24
N GLY A 216 -8.39 22.50 -16.50
CA GLY A 216 -9.23 23.48 -17.17
C GLY A 216 -8.45 24.74 -17.57
N LYS A 217 -9.16 25.66 -18.24
CA LYS A 217 -8.66 26.98 -18.66
C LYS A 217 -7.38 26.93 -19.52
N ASN A 218 -7.14 25.81 -20.19
CA ASN A 218 -5.94 25.56 -21.00
C ASN A 218 -4.63 25.83 -20.23
N LYS A 219 -4.56 25.39 -18.96
CA LYS A 219 -3.36 25.53 -18.11
C LYS A 219 -2.75 24.18 -17.77
N TYR A 220 -1.50 24.19 -17.32
CA TYR A 220 -0.91 23.09 -16.55
C TYR A 220 -1.39 23.15 -15.09
N GLY A 221 -1.53 22.01 -14.44
CA GLY A 221 -1.96 21.95 -13.05
C GLY A 221 -2.16 20.54 -12.54
N PHE A 222 -2.33 20.43 -11.22
CA PHE A 222 -2.39 19.14 -10.52
C PHE A 222 -3.81 18.75 -10.11
N TRP A 223 -4.83 19.57 -10.37
CA TRP A 223 -6.17 19.39 -9.84
C TRP A 223 -7.17 19.61 -10.96
N GLY A 224 -8.19 18.76 -11.06
CA GLY A 224 -9.27 18.87 -12.02
C GLY A 224 -10.53 18.17 -11.53
N ASP A 225 -11.59 18.28 -12.32
CA ASP A 225 -12.84 17.53 -12.14
C ASP A 225 -13.12 16.56 -13.31
N GLU A 226 -12.21 16.55 -14.28
CA GLU A 226 -12.15 15.60 -15.39
C GLU A 226 -10.75 14.99 -15.45
N ILE A 227 -10.65 13.81 -16.04
CA ILE A 227 -9.41 13.14 -16.43
C ILE A 227 -9.27 13.30 -17.94
N ILE A 228 -8.09 13.67 -18.42
CA ILE A 228 -7.75 13.76 -19.84
C ILE A 228 -6.75 12.66 -20.21
N LEU A 229 -7.04 11.96 -21.31
CA LEU A 229 -6.18 10.92 -21.87
C LEU A 229 -5.34 11.48 -23.03
N SER A 230 -4.21 10.85 -23.32
CA SER A 230 -3.37 11.18 -24.49
C SER A 230 -4.10 10.98 -25.83
N THR A 231 -5.20 10.22 -25.84
CA THR A 231 -6.11 10.06 -26.98
C THR A 231 -6.98 11.30 -27.23
N GLY A 232 -7.03 12.24 -26.30
CA GLY A 232 -7.92 13.41 -26.30
C GLY A 232 -9.28 13.15 -25.63
N GLU A 233 -9.57 11.92 -25.22
CA GLU A 233 -10.79 11.60 -24.47
C GLU A 233 -10.76 12.23 -23.07
N LYS A 234 -11.94 12.65 -22.61
CA LYS A 234 -12.16 13.19 -21.27
C LYS A 234 -13.17 12.37 -20.50
N ILE A 235 -12.86 12.08 -19.24
CA ILE A 235 -13.70 11.30 -18.34
C ILE A 235 -14.03 12.16 -17.13
N TYR A 236 -15.31 12.38 -16.85
CA TYR A 236 -15.73 13.13 -15.66
C TYR A 236 -15.42 12.34 -14.39
N ARG A 237 -15.08 13.02 -13.29
CA ARG A 237 -14.64 12.39 -12.03
C ARG A 237 -15.54 11.27 -11.52
N ASP A 238 -16.86 11.41 -11.61
CA ASP A 238 -17.80 10.41 -11.08
C ASP A 238 -17.93 9.18 -11.99
N ASP A 239 -17.32 9.22 -13.18
CA ASP A 239 -17.20 8.13 -14.14
C ASP A 239 -15.80 7.50 -14.15
N TYR A 240 -14.97 7.74 -13.12
CA TYR A 240 -13.57 7.31 -13.07
C TYR A 240 -13.33 5.83 -13.37
N GLN A 241 -14.31 4.96 -13.05
CA GLN A 241 -14.25 3.53 -13.32
C GLN A 241 -14.14 3.20 -14.81
N LYS A 242 -14.58 4.09 -15.71
CA LYS A 242 -14.36 3.94 -17.17
C LYS A 242 -12.88 3.89 -17.52
N LEU A 243 -12.02 4.57 -16.74
CA LEU A 243 -10.57 4.53 -16.90
C LEU A 243 -9.95 3.33 -16.17
N THR A 244 -10.22 3.21 -14.87
CA THR A 244 -9.39 2.40 -13.98
C THR A 244 -9.60 0.90 -14.17
N ASN A 245 -10.86 0.45 -14.28
CA ASN A 245 -11.27 -0.96 -14.40
C ASN A 245 -10.37 -1.91 -13.58
N GLU A 246 -10.24 -1.66 -12.27
CA GLU A 246 -9.30 -2.39 -11.43
C GLU A 246 -9.62 -3.88 -11.35
N PHE A 247 -8.57 -4.71 -11.37
CA PHE A 247 -8.67 -6.15 -11.17
C PHE A 247 -7.53 -6.67 -10.28
N ILE A 248 -7.66 -7.91 -9.83
CA ILE A 248 -6.75 -8.53 -8.88
C ILE A 248 -5.85 -9.50 -9.63
N VAL A 249 -4.57 -9.48 -9.30
CA VAL A 249 -3.60 -10.46 -9.77
C VAL A 249 -3.16 -11.37 -8.60
N PRO A 250 -2.91 -12.67 -8.83
CA PRO A 250 -2.60 -13.61 -7.75
C PRO A 250 -1.21 -13.39 -7.12
N HIS A 251 -0.32 -12.64 -7.77
CA HIS A 251 1.07 -12.46 -7.36
C HIS A 251 1.36 -11.14 -6.65
N SER A 252 0.36 -10.30 -6.36
CA SER A 252 0.54 -8.97 -5.75
C SER A 252 -0.62 -8.63 -4.83
N TYR A 253 -0.35 -7.93 -3.71
CA TYR A 253 -1.40 -7.35 -2.85
C TYR A 253 -1.95 -6.01 -3.35
N ALA A 254 -1.42 -5.50 -4.46
CA ALA A 254 -1.99 -4.36 -5.17
C ALA A 254 -2.93 -4.81 -6.29
N LYS A 255 -4.00 -4.05 -6.49
CA LYS A 255 -4.81 -4.15 -7.69
C LYS A 255 -4.03 -3.61 -8.89
N HIS A 256 -4.42 -4.05 -10.08
CA HIS A 256 -3.91 -3.62 -11.37
C HIS A 256 -5.04 -2.90 -12.12
N SER A 257 -4.70 -1.95 -12.98
CA SER A 257 -5.67 -1.16 -13.76
C SER A 257 -5.42 -1.28 -15.26
N ILE A 258 -6.50 -1.30 -16.04
CA ILE A 258 -6.45 -1.30 -17.51
C ILE A 258 -7.55 -0.41 -18.08
N TYR A 259 -7.27 0.19 -19.23
CA TYR A 259 -8.21 0.99 -19.98
C TYR A 259 -8.45 0.37 -21.35
N ASN A 260 -9.70 0.01 -21.65
CA ASN A 260 -10.08 -0.64 -22.92
C ASN A 260 -9.21 -1.85 -23.27
N GLY A 261 -8.90 -2.68 -22.27
CA GLY A 261 -8.07 -3.88 -22.43
C GLY A 261 -6.58 -3.61 -22.61
N LYS A 262 -6.10 -2.39 -22.38
CA LYS A 262 -4.69 -2.00 -22.50
C LYS A 262 -4.17 -1.37 -21.21
N PRO A 263 -2.89 -1.59 -20.88
CA PRO A 263 -2.21 -0.80 -19.85
C PRO A 263 -2.19 0.69 -20.17
N TYR A 264 -2.09 1.52 -19.14
CA TYR A 264 -1.90 2.96 -19.25
C TYR A 264 -0.95 3.46 -18.16
N SER A 265 -0.41 4.65 -18.35
CA SER A 265 0.53 5.31 -17.45
C SER A 265 -0.05 6.59 -16.86
N VAL A 266 0.20 6.80 -15.57
CA VAL A 266 -0.04 8.06 -14.83
C VAL A 266 1.27 8.54 -14.20
N GLY A 267 1.37 9.82 -13.87
CA GLY A 267 2.57 10.40 -13.28
C GLY A 267 3.02 11.68 -13.95
N ALA A 268 4.22 12.15 -13.59
CA ALA A 268 4.79 13.37 -14.17
C ALA A 268 4.92 13.28 -15.69
N LEU A 269 5.34 12.12 -16.22
CA LEU A 269 5.47 11.93 -17.67
C LEU A 269 4.10 11.99 -18.36
N ALA A 270 3.06 11.44 -17.74
CA ALA A 270 1.70 11.52 -18.27
C ALA A 270 1.21 12.97 -18.36
N ARG A 271 1.41 13.74 -17.28
CA ARG A 271 1.05 15.16 -17.23
C ARG A 271 1.84 15.99 -18.25
N VAL A 272 3.14 15.78 -18.38
CA VAL A 272 3.97 16.49 -19.36
C VAL A 272 3.60 16.12 -20.80
N ASN A 273 3.29 14.85 -21.09
CA ASN A 273 2.85 14.45 -22.43
C ASN A 273 1.47 15.02 -22.80
N ASN A 274 0.53 15.07 -21.86
CA ASN A 274 -0.85 15.53 -22.13
C ASN A 274 -0.98 17.06 -22.05
N LEU A 275 -0.24 17.71 -21.16
CA LEU A 275 -0.43 19.12 -20.80
C LEU A 275 0.81 19.98 -21.05
N GLY A 276 1.95 19.42 -21.48
CA GLY A 276 3.23 20.14 -21.57
C GLY A 276 3.20 21.40 -22.44
N GLU A 277 2.44 21.37 -23.55
CA GLU A 277 2.21 22.56 -24.40
C GLU A 277 1.48 23.71 -23.68
N ARG A 278 0.85 23.44 -22.53
CA ARG A 278 0.15 24.40 -21.68
C ARG A 278 1.04 24.97 -20.57
N LEU A 279 2.31 24.57 -20.50
CA LEU A 279 3.30 25.19 -19.62
C LEU A 279 3.68 26.58 -20.14
N ASP A 280 3.81 27.54 -19.23
CA ASP A 280 4.23 28.91 -19.52
C ASP A 280 5.57 29.25 -18.86
N GLY A 281 6.07 30.45 -19.16
CA GLY A 281 7.27 31.00 -18.55
C GLY A 281 8.53 30.12 -18.70
N LYS A 282 9.30 29.95 -17.62
CA LYS A 282 10.57 29.20 -17.64
C LYS A 282 10.34 27.72 -17.85
N SER A 283 9.32 27.15 -17.20
CA SER A 283 8.95 25.74 -17.37
C SER A 283 8.55 25.42 -18.82
N GLY A 284 7.74 26.28 -19.46
CA GLY A 284 7.38 26.12 -20.88
C GLY A 284 8.56 26.26 -21.83
N ASN A 285 9.52 27.15 -21.54
CA ASN A 285 10.74 27.27 -22.33
C ASN A 285 11.62 26.01 -22.24
N MET A 286 11.77 25.44 -21.04
CA MET A 286 12.54 24.20 -20.85
C MET A 286 11.84 22.99 -21.48
N TYR A 287 10.52 22.92 -21.40
CA TYR A 287 9.73 21.91 -22.11
C TYR A 287 10.02 21.95 -23.61
N LYS A 288 9.89 23.12 -24.26
CA LYS A 288 10.17 23.27 -25.69
C LYS A 288 11.61 22.94 -26.09
N LYS A 289 12.56 23.14 -25.17
CA LYS A 289 13.99 22.86 -25.41
C LYS A 289 14.29 21.36 -25.39
N TYR A 290 13.73 20.62 -24.44
CA TYR A 290 14.16 19.24 -24.14
C TYR A 290 13.16 18.16 -24.55
N PHE A 291 11.86 18.48 -24.59
CA PHE A 291 10.83 17.52 -24.96
C PHE A 291 11.07 17.00 -26.38
N ASN A 292 11.02 15.69 -26.53
CA ASN A 292 11.17 15.02 -27.82
C ASN A 292 10.30 13.76 -27.87
N THR A 293 10.24 13.11 -29.02
CA THR A 293 9.35 11.96 -29.24
C THR A 293 9.62 10.77 -28.33
N ARG A 294 10.82 10.62 -27.78
CA ARG A 294 11.14 9.51 -26.86
C ARG A 294 10.40 9.65 -25.53
N TRP A 295 10.07 10.86 -25.10
CA TRP A 295 9.29 11.11 -23.88
C TRP A 295 7.88 10.51 -23.95
N LYS A 296 7.37 10.24 -25.16
CA LYS A 296 6.06 9.61 -25.37
C LYS A 296 6.10 8.08 -25.23
N ARG A 297 7.30 7.49 -25.22
CA ARG A 297 7.50 6.05 -25.40
C ARG A 297 8.35 5.41 -24.32
N ASN A 298 9.22 6.19 -23.68
CA ASN A 298 10.22 5.69 -22.78
C ASN A 298 9.89 6.14 -21.34
N PRO A 299 9.55 5.21 -20.43
CA PRO A 299 9.12 5.55 -19.08
C PRO A 299 10.22 6.20 -18.24
N LEU A 300 11.50 6.05 -18.62
CA LEU A 300 12.64 6.63 -17.90
C LEU A 300 12.63 8.16 -17.87
N PHE A 301 11.95 8.80 -18.84
CA PHE A 301 11.75 10.25 -18.87
C PHE A 301 10.78 10.76 -17.80
N HIS A 302 10.17 9.90 -16.98
CA HIS A 302 9.50 10.34 -15.75
C HIS A 302 10.41 11.21 -14.89
N ASN A 303 11.69 10.88 -14.79
CA ASN A 303 12.65 11.63 -13.98
C ASN A 303 12.87 13.05 -14.52
N ALA A 304 12.98 13.21 -15.84
CA ALA A 304 13.07 14.52 -16.49
C ALA A 304 11.76 15.31 -16.38
N ALA A 305 10.61 14.65 -16.51
CA ALA A 305 9.30 15.26 -16.31
C ALA A 305 9.11 15.75 -14.87
N GLN A 306 9.52 14.98 -13.86
CA GLN A 306 9.50 15.39 -12.45
C GLN A 306 10.38 16.62 -12.21
N ALA A 307 11.56 16.70 -12.83
CA ALA A 307 12.40 17.89 -12.77
C ALA A 307 11.72 19.12 -13.36
N LEU A 308 11.04 18.99 -14.51
CA LEU A 308 10.22 20.07 -15.08
C LEU A 308 9.08 20.50 -14.16
N GLU A 309 8.44 19.55 -13.47
CA GLU A 309 7.38 19.86 -12.51
C GLU A 309 7.89 20.58 -11.26
N ILE A 310 9.11 20.27 -10.78
CA ILE A 310 9.76 21.06 -9.73
C ILE A 310 9.88 22.52 -10.20
N LEU A 311 10.38 22.75 -11.42
CA LEU A 311 10.48 24.09 -11.99
C LEU A 311 9.12 24.79 -12.08
N TYR A 312 8.09 24.10 -12.56
CA TYR A 312 6.73 24.61 -12.60
C TYR A 312 6.23 25.03 -11.19
N CYS A 313 6.45 24.20 -10.16
CA CYS A 313 6.08 24.54 -8.78
C CYS A 313 6.80 25.78 -8.29
N PHE A 314 8.13 25.87 -8.44
CA PHE A 314 8.91 27.04 -8.00
C PHE A 314 8.54 28.32 -8.75
N GLU A 315 8.14 28.22 -10.03
CA GLU A 315 7.65 29.34 -10.82
C GLU A 315 6.25 29.80 -10.37
N ARG A 316 5.39 28.85 -10.01
CA ARG A 316 3.99 29.13 -9.67
C ARG A 316 3.78 29.57 -8.21
N ILE A 317 4.62 29.12 -7.27
CA ILE A 317 4.53 29.47 -5.84
C ILE A 317 4.47 31.00 -5.61
N PRO A 318 5.38 31.83 -6.15
CA PRO A 318 5.31 33.29 -5.99
C PRO A 318 3.99 33.89 -6.47
N LEU A 319 3.44 33.37 -7.57
CA LEU A 319 2.18 33.83 -8.15
C LEU A 319 0.99 33.46 -7.26
N LEU A 320 0.98 32.26 -6.69
CA LEU A 320 -0.07 31.85 -5.74
C LEU A 320 -0.03 32.71 -4.46
N VAL A 321 1.16 33.02 -3.95
CA VAL A 321 1.30 33.92 -2.79
C VAL A 321 0.76 35.32 -3.11
N ASP A 322 1.05 35.86 -4.29
CA ASP A 322 0.51 37.15 -4.72
C ASP A 322 -1.01 37.11 -4.92
N GLU A 323 -1.57 35.98 -5.39
CA GLU A 323 -3.01 35.76 -5.46
C GLU A 323 -3.64 35.69 -4.05
N LEU A 324 -2.99 35.04 -3.07
CA LEU A 324 -3.47 34.99 -1.68
C LEU A 324 -3.56 36.38 -1.04
N PHE A 325 -2.62 37.29 -1.33
CA PHE A 325 -2.64 38.65 -0.79
C PHE A 325 -3.79 39.52 -1.32
N LYS A 326 -4.49 39.10 -2.37
CA LYS A 326 -5.73 39.75 -2.83
C LYS A 326 -6.91 39.51 -1.88
N PHE A 327 -6.79 38.53 -0.98
CA PHE A 327 -7.80 38.17 0.01
C PHE A 327 -7.25 38.47 1.42
N PRO A 328 -7.42 39.70 1.95
CA PRO A 328 -6.82 40.09 3.22
C PRO A 328 -7.41 39.34 4.41
N GLU A 329 -8.70 39.01 4.36
CA GLU A 329 -9.41 38.33 5.43
C GLU A 329 -9.28 36.81 5.32
N ASP A 330 -9.22 36.14 6.47
CA ASP A 330 -9.27 34.67 6.56
C ASP A 330 -10.73 34.24 6.64
N PRO A 331 -11.24 33.49 5.64
CA PRO A 331 -12.63 33.06 5.66
C PRO A 331 -12.86 32.00 6.76
N PRO A 332 -14.05 31.97 7.38
CA PRO A 332 -14.40 30.90 8.30
C PRO A 332 -14.50 29.55 7.56
N ILE A 333 -14.47 28.46 8.32
CA ILE A 333 -14.78 27.13 7.78
C ILE A 333 -16.24 27.12 7.32
N VAL A 334 -16.49 26.66 6.10
CA VAL A 334 -17.84 26.52 5.55
C VAL A 334 -18.52 25.33 6.23
N GLU A 335 -19.60 25.61 6.97
CA GLU A 335 -20.41 24.59 7.62
C GLU A 335 -21.32 23.87 6.61
N TYR A 336 -21.67 22.62 6.94
CA TYR A 336 -22.56 21.81 6.12
C TYR A 336 -23.53 21.01 7.00
N SER A 337 -24.72 20.76 6.48
CA SER A 337 -25.79 20.02 7.18
C SER A 337 -26.21 18.73 6.46
N ALA A 338 -25.70 18.52 5.24
CA ALA A 338 -25.95 17.32 4.46
C ALA A 338 -25.44 16.08 5.20
N LYS A 339 -26.27 15.04 5.25
CA LYS A 339 -25.95 13.74 5.88
C LYS A 339 -25.96 12.58 4.89
N LYS A 340 -26.12 12.87 3.61
CA LYS A 340 -26.16 11.89 2.53
C LYS A 340 -25.62 12.51 1.26
N GLY A 341 -24.85 11.74 0.50
CA GLY A 341 -24.32 12.16 -0.79
C GLY A 341 -23.27 11.20 -1.31
N LYS A 342 -22.81 11.44 -2.53
CA LYS A 342 -21.68 10.72 -3.13
C LYS A 342 -20.77 11.71 -3.81
N GLY A 343 -19.47 11.50 -3.76
CA GLY A 343 -18.52 12.45 -4.32
C GLY A 343 -17.17 11.83 -4.60
N THR A 344 -16.58 12.26 -5.72
CA THR A 344 -15.25 11.84 -6.14
C THR A 344 -14.28 13.02 -6.10
N GLY A 345 -13.10 12.82 -5.54
CA GLY A 345 -12.02 13.79 -5.48
C GLY A 345 -10.87 13.35 -6.38
N LEU A 346 -10.60 14.13 -7.44
CA LEU A 346 -9.42 13.94 -8.30
C LEU A 346 -8.32 14.92 -7.91
N VAL A 347 -7.11 14.38 -7.76
CA VAL A 347 -5.88 15.10 -7.47
C VAL A 347 -4.70 14.39 -8.14
N GLU A 348 -3.75 15.12 -8.69
CA GLU A 348 -2.47 14.57 -9.15
C GLU A 348 -1.49 14.49 -7.99
N ALA A 349 -1.33 13.31 -7.41
CA ALA A 349 -0.22 13.06 -6.51
C ALA A 349 1.12 13.09 -7.29
N PRO A 350 2.28 13.18 -6.59
CA PRO A 350 3.59 13.14 -7.25
C PRO A 350 3.73 11.96 -8.21
N ARG A 351 3.27 10.78 -7.78
CA ARG A 351 3.28 9.53 -8.57
C ARG A 351 2.25 9.46 -9.70
N GLY A 352 1.25 10.32 -9.73
CA GLY A 352 0.20 10.32 -10.76
C GLY A 352 -1.20 10.59 -10.23
N LEU A 353 -2.19 10.30 -11.07
CA LEU A 353 -3.60 10.49 -10.79
C LEU A 353 -4.00 9.71 -9.53
N LEU A 354 -4.53 10.42 -8.53
CA LEU A 354 -5.06 9.87 -7.29
C LEU A 354 -6.57 10.13 -7.25
N ILE A 355 -7.34 9.08 -6.99
CA ILE A 355 -8.80 9.12 -6.98
C ILE A 355 -9.28 8.63 -5.62
N HIS A 356 -10.10 9.42 -4.96
CA HIS A 356 -10.86 9.01 -3.78
C HIS A 356 -12.34 9.17 -4.08
N HIS A 357 -13.13 8.12 -3.87
CA HIS A 357 -14.58 8.13 -4.01
C HIS A 357 -15.23 7.71 -2.69
N TYR A 358 -16.26 8.44 -2.27
CA TYR A 358 -17.01 8.12 -1.06
C TYR A 358 -18.51 8.26 -1.27
N GLU A 359 -19.25 7.40 -0.57
CA GLU A 359 -20.68 7.55 -0.34
C GLU A 359 -20.95 7.75 1.16
N ILE A 360 -21.87 8.66 1.45
CA ILE A 360 -22.27 9.02 2.81
C ILE A 360 -23.75 8.67 2.99
N SER A 361 -24.08 8.02 4.09
CA SER A 361 -25.45 7.74 4.53
C SER A 361 -25.59 7.97 6.03
N GLU A 362 -26.64 8.69 6.44
CA GLU A 362 -26.91 9.03 7.84
C GLU A 362 -25.75 9.76 8.55
N GLY A 363 -24.94 10.50 7.78
CA GLY A 363 -23.76 11.23 8.28
C GLY A 363 -22.51 10.37 8.46
N LEU A 364 -22.54 9.11 8.05
CA LEU A 364 -21.42 8.18 8.11
C LEU A 364 -21.02 7.72 6.71
N VAL A 365 -19.75 7.42 6.52
CA VAL A 365 -19.23 6.83 5.27
C VAL A 365 -19.80 5.43 5.11
N SER A 366 -20.59 5.20 4.07
CA SER A 366 -21.17 3.90 3.72
C SER A 366 -20.33 3.13 2.71
N HIS A 367 -19.58 3.84 1.86
CA HIS A 367 -18.70 3.26 0.85
C HIS A 367 -17.46 4.14 0.64
N SER A 368 -16.34 3.49 0.33
CA SER A 368 -15.03 4.11 0.12
C SER A 368 -14.30 3.30 -0.95
N ASP A 369 -13.80 3.97 -1.98
CA ASP A 369 -13.01 3.39 -3.06
C ASP A 369 -11.83 4.32 -3.37
N ILE A 370 -10.61 3.79 -3.28
CA ILE A 370 -9.38 4.57 -3.36
C ILE A 370 -8.46 3.98 -4.42
N ILE A 371 -8.25 4.73 -5.50
CA ILE A 371 -7.40 4.31 -6.61
C ILE A 371 -6.08 5.07 -6.56
N THR A 372 -4.99 4.36 -6.31
CA THR A 372 -3.66 4.95 -6.17
C THR A 372 -2.85 4.94 -7.46
N PRO A 373 -1.89 5.86 -7.64
CA PRO A 373 -1.11 5.93 -8.88
C PRO A 373 -0.29 4.66 -9.15
N THR A 374 0.31 4.07 -8.11
CA THR A 374 1.13 2.85 -8.26
C THR A 374 0.31 1.66 -8.76
N ALA A 375 -0.92 1.49 -8.27
CA ALA A 375 -1.83 0.44 -8.74
C ALA A 375 -2.22 0.63 -10.21
N GLN A 376 -2.36 1.89 -10.63
CA GLN A 376 -2.65 2.21 -12.04
C GLN A 376 -1.46 1.93 -12.96
N ASN A 377 -0.24 2.19 -12.50
CA ASN A 377 0.98 1.96 -13.27
C ASN A 377 1.47 0.49 -13.26
N ALA A 378 0.91 -0.39 -12.43
CA ALA A 378 1.44 -1.74 -12.20
C ALA A 378 1.56 -2.58 -13.48
N GLU A 379 0.53 -2.57 -14.33
CA GLU A 379 0.54 -3.26 -15.63
C GLU A 379 1.58 -2.69 -16.59
N ASP A 380 1.74 -1.36 -16.60
CA ASP A 380 2.73 -0.72 -17.46
C ASP A 380 4.16 -0.99 -16.97
N ILE A 381 4.38 -1.07 -15.65
CA ILE A 381 5.66 -1.48 -15.07
C ILE A 381 6.03 -2.90 -15.52
N GLU A 382 5.10 -3.86 -15.44
CA GLU A 382 5.32 -5.23 -15.90
C GLU A 382 5.61 -5.29 -17.41
N ARG A 383 4.80 -4.58 -18.22
CA ARG A 383 4.97 -4.50 -19.67
C ARG A 383 6.32 -3.91 -20.08
N TYR A 384 6.71 -2.76 -19.52
CA TYR A 384 7.99 -2.14 -19.85
C TYR A 384 9.18 -2.96 -19.37
N CYS A 385 9.08 -3.63 -18.22
CA CYS A 385 10.08 -4.61 -17.79
C CYS A 385 10.16 -5.79 -18.76
N HIS A 386 9.04 -6.34 -19.24
CA HIS A 386 9.02 -7.41 -20.25
C HIS A 386 9.76 -7.00 -21.52
N ILE A 387 9.43 -5.83 -22.08
CA ILE A 387 10.10 -5.27 -23.26
C ILE A 387 11.60 -5.11 -23.02
N ALA A 388 11.97 -4.60 -21.84
CA ALA A 388 13.36 -4.40 -21.48
C ALA A 388 14.15 -5.71 -21.37
N VAL A 389 13.58 -6.71 -20.70
CA VAL A 389 14.18 -8.04 -20.52
C VAL A 389 14.34 -8.71 -21.89
N GLN A 390 13.29 -8.71 -22.72
CA GLN A 390 13.32 -9.37 -24.03
C GLN A 390 14.39 -8.76 -24.94
N LYS A 391 14.46 -7.43 -25.01
CA LYS A 391 15.47 -6.74 -25.84
C LYS A 391 16.91 -7.02 -25.35
N LEU A 392 17.15 -7.01 -24.04
CA LEU A 392 18.47 -7.31 -23.51
C LEU A 392 18.87 -8.78 -23.72
N LEU A 393 17.91 -9.72 -23.68
CA LEU A 393 18.17 -11.12 -24.04
C LEU A 393 18.57 -11.26 -25.51
N ASP A 394 17.82 -10.61 -26.42
CA ASP A 394 18.10 -10.64 -27.86
C ASP A 394 19.48 -10.04 -28.21
N GLU A 395 19.94 -9.07 -27.42
CA GLU A 395 21.27 -8.46 -27.54
C GLU A 395 22.39 -9.25 -26.83
N GLY A 396 22.06 -10.36 -26.15
CA GLY A 396 23.01 -11.16 -25.38
C GLY A 396 23.55 -10.48 -24.12
N GLN A 397 22.84 -9.49 -23.58
CA GLN A 397 23.22 -8.67 -22.42
C GLN A 397 22.46 -9.10 -21.14
N GLU A 398 22.45 -10.41 -20.88
CA GLU A 398 21.67 -10.99 -19.79
C GLU A 398 22.09 -10.47 -18.39
N ASP A 399 23.37 -10.14 -18.23
CA ASP A 399 23.95 -9.57 -17.01
C ASP A 399 23.34 -8.22 -16.62
N LYS A 400 22.81 -7.46 -17.58
CA LYS A 400 22.20 -6.13 -17.35
C LYS A 400 20.70 -6.16 -17.08
N ILE A 401 20.05 -7.31 -17.23
CA ILE A 401 18.59 -7.44 -17.12
C ILE A 401 18.11 -6.98 -15.75
N ARG A 402 18.79 -7.40 -14.68
CA ARG A 402 18.44 -7.04 -13.31
C ARG A 402 18.45 -5.53 -13.13
N ASP A 403 19.55 -4.88 -13.48
CA ASP A 403 19.72 -3.44 -13.30
C ASP A 403 18.73 -2.65 -14.15
N ARG A 404 18.41 -3.14 -15.36
CA ARG A 404 17.41 -2.50 -16.21
C ARG A 404 16.00 -2.61 -15.65
N MET A 405 15.58 -3.76 -15.11
CA MET A 405 14.29 -3.88 -14.44
C MET A 405 14.20 -2.93 -13.24
N ASP A 406 15.24 -2.89 -12.42
CA ASP A 406 15.35 -1.96 -11.29
C ASP A 406 15.18 -0.49 -11.73
N LEU A 407 15.86 -0.10 -12.81
CA LEU A 407 15.79 1.24 -13.39
C LEU A 407 14.39 1.58 -13.90
N VAL A 408 13.74 0.66 -14.62
CA VAL A 408 12.38 0.84 -15.13
C VAL A 408 11.40 1.01 -13.99
N VAL A 409 11.43 0.11 -13.00
CA VAL A 409 10.55 0.18 -11.83
C VAL A 409 10.73 1.51 -11.10
N ARG A 410 11.97 1.92 -10.80
CA ARG A 410 12.24 3.19 -10.12
C ARG A 410 11.79 4.40 -10.95
N ALA A 411 11.86 4.37 -12.28
CA ALA A 411 11.41 5.50 -13.09
C ALA A 411 9.93 5.86 -12.85
N PHE A 412 9.08 4.89 -12.50
CA PHE A 412 7.68 5.15 -12.17
C PHE A 412 7.45 5.75 -10.77
N ASP A 413 8.50 5.93 -9.95
CA ASP A 413 8.42 6.36 -8.55
C ASP A 413 7.38 5.54 -7.73
N PRO A 414 7.39 4.19 -7.79
CA PRO A 414 6.34 3.39 -7.18
C PRO A 414 6.33 3.59 -5.67
N CYS A 415 5.16 3.92 -5.16
CA CYS A 415 4.88 3.95 -3.73
C CYS A 415 4.11 2.67 -3.39
N ILE A 416 4.85 1.66 -2.93
CA ILE A 416 4.32 0.31 -2.74
C ILE A 416 3.36 0.27 -1.57
N SER A 417 3.66 1.01 -0.49
CA SER A 417 2.76 1.09 0.65
C SER A 417 1.43 1.68 0.20
N CYS A 418 1.45 2.78 -0.58
CA CYS A 418 0.23 3.37 -1.14
C CYS A 418 -0.69 2.34 -1.76
N SER A 419 -0.20 1.45 -2.62
CA SER A 419 -1.00 0.51 -3.40
C SER A 419 -1.47 -0.75 -2.65
N ALA A 420 -1.00 -1.00 -1.43
CA ALA A 420 -1.37 -2.17 -0.65
C ALA A 420 -2.78 -2.02 -0.03
N HIS A 421 -3.82 -2.28 -0.83
CA HIS A 421 -5.21 -2.08 -0.42
C HIS A 421 -6.01 -3.37 -0.16
N MET A 422 -5.61 -4.55 -0.67
CA MET A 422 -6.51 -5.72 -0.64
C MET A 422 -6.11 -6.93 0.22
N ALA A 423 -7.01 -7.34 1.12
CA ALA A 423 -7.08 -8.71 1.64
C ALA A 423 -8.23 -9.42 0.94
N GLU A 424 -7.97 -10.54 0.28
CA GLU A 424 -9.01 -11.51 0.00
C GLU A 424 -9.34 -12.23 1.30
N VAL A 425 -10.50 -11.97 1.91
CA VAL A 425 -10.99 -12.81 3.00
C VAL A 425 -11.55 -14.09 2.37
N LYS A 426 -10.67 -15.02 2.00
CA LYS A 426 -11.10 -16.39 1.68
C LYS A 426 -11.64 -17.01 2.95
N LYS A 427 -12.91 -17.41 2.96
CA LYS A 427 -13.41 -18.34 3.97
C LYS A 427 -12.58 -19.61 3.85
N ALA A 428 -11.87 -20.00 4.90
CA ALA A 428 -11.19 -21.28 4.93
C ALA A 428 -12.24 -22.39 4.66
N PRO A 429 -11.95 -23.39 3.82
CA PRO A 429 -12.82 -24.54 3.64
C PRO A 429 -13.18 -25.17 4.99
N GLU A 430 -14.40 -25.67 5.16
CA GLU A 430 -14.89 -26.23 6.45
C GLU A 430 -13.99 -27.35 7.02
N ASP A 431 -13.20 -28.02 6.17
CA ASP A 431 -12.34 -29.14 6.51
C ASP A 431 -10.81 -28.85 6.43
N ASN A 432 -10.40 -27.59 6.28
CA ASN A 432 -8.98 -27.19 6.14
C ASN A 432 -8.06 -27.69 7.28
N TRP A 433 -8.63 -28.03 8.45
CA TRP A 433 -7.88 -28.62 9.56
C TRP A 433 -7.28 -30.00 9.23
N LYS A 434 -7.85 -30.74 8.26
CA LYS A 434 -7.33 -32.04 7.82
C LYS A 434 -6.02 -31.89 7.06
N ASP A 435 -6.00 -31.01 6.05
CA ASP A 435 -4.81 -30.74 5.26
C ASP A 435 -3.66 -30.25 6.16
N LYS A 436 -3.97 -29.35 7.09
CA LYS A 436 -3.01 -28.89 8.11
C LYS A 436 -2.51 -30.02 9.01
N LEU A 437 -3.38 -30.95 9.39
CA LEU A 437 -2.98 -32.08 10.22
C LEU A 437 -2.04 -33.03 9.45
N ASP A 438 -2.29 -33.25 8.17
CA ASP A 438 -1.42 -34.06 7.31
C ASP A 438 -0.06 -33.38 7.10
N GLU A 439 -0.01 -32.06 6.86
CA GLU A 439 1.24 -31.28 6.84
C GLU A 439 2.03 -31.36 8.16
N LEU A 440 1.34 -31.42 9.31
CA LEU A 440 2.02 -31.61 10.58
C LEU A 440 2.60 -33.02 10.72
N LYS A 441 1.88 -34.06 10.27
CA LYS A 441 2.38 -35.44 10.30
C LYS A 441 3.63 -35.63 9.45
N GLU A 442 3.80 -34.87 8.36
CA GLU A 442 5.04 -34.88 7.56
C GLU A 442 6.27 -34.44 8.37
N LYS A 443 6.09 -33.62 9.42
CA LYS A 443 7.16 -33.18 10.32
C LYS A 443 7.49 -34.19 11.42
N GLY A 444 6.73 -35.28 11.52
CA GLY A 444 6.88 -36.34 12.52
C GLY A 444 5.55 -36.68 13.20
N ASP A 445 5.46 -37.88 13.79
CA ASP A 445 4.23 -38.32 14.48
C ASP A 445 3.94 -37.39 15.67
N PRO A 446 2.78 -36.71 15.71
CA PRO A 446 2.51 -35.70 16.72
C PRO A 446 2.37 -36.30 18.12
N ILE A 447 2.87 -35.57 19.11
CA ILE A 447 2.56 -35.82 20.53
C ILE A 447 1.20 -35.19 20.81
N LEU A 448 0.27 -35.97 21.38
CA LEU A 448 -1.11 -35.55 21.57
C LEU A 448 -1.41 -35.37 23.05
N VAL A 449 -2.04 -34.25 23.43
CA VAL A 449 -2.39 -33.96 24.83
C VAL A 449 -3.88 -33.66 24.93
N GLY A 450 -4.65 -34.51 25.62
CA GLY A 450 -6.06 -34.27 25.92
C GLY A 450 -6.26 -33.32 27.08
N VAL A 451 -6.93 -32.20 26.83
CA VAL A 451 -7.26 -31.14 27.81
C VAL A 451 -8.78 -31.11 28.05
N GLY A 452 -9.21 -30.74 29.26
CA GLY A 452 -10.63 -30.59 29.58
C GLY A 452 -11.01 -31.01 31.01
N LYS A 453 -12.32 -31.02 31.33
CA LYS A 453 -12.85 -31.57 32.60
C LYS A 453 -13.84 -32.69 32.31
N ARG A 454 -13.67 -33.83 32.98
CA ARG A 454 -14.56 -35.00 32.80
C ARG A 454 -16.01 -34.74 33.21
N ILE A 455 -16.22 -33.85 34.18
CA ILE A 455 -17.52 -33.53 34.77
C ILE A 455 -18.29 -32.43 34.02
N LEU A 456 -17.69 -31.84 32.98
CA LEU A 456 -18.29 -30.79 32.16
C LEU A 456 -18.57 -31.32 30.76
N SER A 457 -19.77 -31.06 30.26
CA SER A 457 -20.41 -31.72 29.12
C SER A 457 -19.50 -31.90 27.88
N ASP A 458 -19.45 -30.91 26.98
CA ASP A 458 -18.60 -30.98 25.78
C ASP A 458 -17.14 -30.64 26.06
N ASP A 459 -16.87 -30.01 27.21
CA ASP A 459 -15.52 -29.71 27.70
C ASP A 459 -14.69 -30.98 27.93
N ALA A 460 -15.34 -32.14 28.10
CA ALA A 460 -14.68 -33.44 28.16
C ALA A 460 -14.18 -33.96 26.80
N ALA A 461 -14.43 -33.27 25.68
CA ALA A 461 -14.14 -33.77 24.33
C ALA A 461 -12.66 -34.11 24.12
N GLY A 462 -11.75 -33.23 24.55
CA GLY A 462 -10.30 -33.44 24.45
C GLY A 462 -9.82 -34.67 25.20
N ILE A 463 -10.27 -34.82 26.46
CA ILE A 463 -9.99 -36.00 27.30
C ILE A 463 -10.54 -37.29 26.67
N LYS A 464 -11.80 -37.29 26.19
CA LYS A 464 -12.39 -38.49 25.60
C LYS A 464 -11.67 -38.90 24.31
N LEU A 465 -11.25 -37.92 23.50
CA LEU A 465 -10.46 -38.16 22.30
C LEU A 465 -9.12 -38.84 22.64
N ALA A 466 -8.38 -38.30 23.60
CA ALA A 466 -7.10 -38.86 24.05
C ALA A 466 -7.24 -40.29 24.63
N LEU A 467 -8.24 -40.52 25.49
CA LEU A 467 -8.50 -41.85 26.06
C LEU A 467 -8.86 -42.89 24.99
N GLU A 468 -9.63 -42.51 23.98
CA GLU A 468 -10.01 -43.41 22.89
C GLU A 468 -8.84 -43.71 21.95
N LEU A 469 -7.97 -42.72 21.69
CA LEU A 469 -6.71 -42.94 20.96
C LEU A 469 -5.78 -43.93 21.68
N ARG A 470 -5.66 -43.78 23.01
CA ARG A 470 -4.91 -44.72 23.86
C ARG A 470 -5.46 -46.14 23.77
N LYS A 471 -6.78 -46.31 23.90
CA LYS A 471 -7.45 -47.62 23.77
C LYS A 471 -7.18 -48.29 22.43
N ARG A 472 -7.00 -47.50 21.38
CA ARG A 472 -6.72 -47.97 20.01
C ARG A 472 -5.22 -48.11 19.72
N GLY A 473 -4.37 -47.98 20.73
CA GLY A 473 -2.93 -48.25 20.63
C GLY A 473 -2.10 -47.11 20.04
N LYS A 474 -2.63 -45.89 19.92
CA LYS A 474 -1.82 -44.73 19.49
C LYS A 474 -0.80 -44.39 20.59
N LYS A 475 0.48 -44.28 20.21
CA LYS A 475 1.59 -43.93 21.10
C LYS A 475 1.62 -42.41 21.34
N ASP A 476 2.33 -41.99 22.40
CA ASP A 476 2.59 -40.58 22.73
C ASP A 476 1.33 -39.72 22.89
N VAL A 477 0.27 -40.32 23.43
CA VAL A 477 -0.98 -39.66 23.81
C VAL A 477 -1.02 -39.49 25.31
N TRP A 478 -1.19 -38.26 25.77
CA TRP A 478 -1.16 -37.83 27.17
C TRP A 478 -2.47 -37.14 27.56
N LEU A 479 -2.80 -37.13 28.85
CA LEU A 479 -3.80 -36.24 29.42
C LEU A 479 -3.10 -35.09 30.13
N GLU A 480 -3.79 -33.96 30.27
CA GLU A 480 -3.35 -32.83 31.10
C GLU A 480 -2.90 -33.27 32.51
N SER A 481 -3.62 -34.20 33.14
CA SER A 481 -3.26 -34.77 34.44
C SER A 481 -1.95 -35.58 34.43
N ASP A 482 -1.57 -36.15 33.30
CA ASP A 482 -0.36 -36.99 33.21
C ASP A 482 0.92 -36.13 33.11
N ILE A 483 0.76 -34.85 32.77
CA ILE A 483 1.84 -33.88 32.60
C ILE A 483 2.28 -33.29 33.93
N GLU A 484 1.33 -33.04 34.84
CA GLU A 484 1.63 -32.54 36.19
C GLU A 484 2.56 -33.50 36.97
N ASP A 485 2.50 -34.79 36.66
CA ASP A 485 3.28 -35.85 37.31
C ASP A 485 4.60 -36.20 36.59
N ASN A 486 4.89 -35.63 35.40
CA ASN A 486 6.04 -36.06 34.58
C ASN A 486 6.60 -34.93 33.69
N GLU A 487 7.63 -34.23 34.17
CA GLU A 487 8.24 -33.08 33.48
C GLU A 487 9.03 -33.42 32.19
N ASP A 488 9.28 -34.71 31.91
CA ASP A 488 10.21 -35.12 30.85
C ASP A 488 9.53 -35.50 29.52
N ILE A 489 8.20 -35.37 29.41
CA ILE A 489 7.39 -35.84 28.26
C ILE A 489 7.88 -35.27 26.92
N TRP A 490 8.40 -34.03 26.89
CA TRP A 490 8.82 -33.37 25.64
C TRP A 490 10.22 -32.73 25.68
N LYS A 491 11.01 -32.91 26.76
CA LYS A 491 12.34 -32.26 26.89
C LYS A 491 13.32 -32.67 25.77
N ASN A 492 13.19 -33.89 25.22
CA ASN A 492 14.07 -34.42 24.18
C ASN A 492 13.45 -34.43 22.77
N GLU A 493 12.19 -34.02 22.58
CA GLU A 493 11.41 -34.18 21.35
C GLU A 493 11.07 -32.84 20.67
N VAL A 494 12.05 -31.93 20.62
CA VAL A 494 11.86 -30.51 20.24
C VAL A 494 11.40 -30.30 18.79
N ASN A 495 11.57 -31.29 17.91
CA ASN A 495 11.24 -31.18 16.48
C ASN A 495 9.88 -31.82 16.11
N ARG A 496 9.24 -32.58 17.02
CA ARG A 496 7.93 -33.19 16.77
C ARG A 496 6.80 -32.20 17.03
N PRO A 497 5.71 -32.22 16.24
CA PRO A 497 4.55 -31.38 16.51
C PRO A 497 3.88 -31.77 17.84
N LEU A 498 3.52 -30.78 18.65
CA LEU A 498 2.70 -30.98 19.85
C LEU A 498 1.28 -30.50 19.57
N ILE A 499 0.27 -31.35 19.77
CA ILE A 499 -1.12 -31.01 19.50
C ILE A 499 -1.96 -31.20 20.77
N PHE A 500 -2.52 -30.11 21.27
CA PHE A 500 -3.52 -30.13 22.34
C PHE A 500 -4.90 -30.40 21.74
N LEU A 501 -5.59 -31.38 22.29
CA LEU A 501 -6.93 -31.79 21.94
C LEU A 501 -7.86 -31.14 22.97
N ASP A 502 -8.69 -30.19 22.55
CA ASP A 502 -9.48 -29.39 23.48
C ASP A 502 -10.86 -29.02 22.93
N ALA A 503 -11.79 -28.72 23.83
CA ALA A 503 -13.06 -28.08 23.50
C ALA A 503 -12.87 -26.57 23.55
N VAL A 504 -13.04 -25.89 22.41
CA VAL A 504 -12.68 -24.48 22.30
C VAL A 504 -13.83 -23.70 21.66
N ASP A 505 -14.28 -22.65 22.34
CA ASP A 505 -15.40 -21.83 21.88
C ASP A 505 -14.95 -20.73 20.90
N PHE A 506 -15.03 -21.03 19.61
CA PHE A 506 -14.77 -20.10 18.52
C PHE A 506 -15.99 -19.28 18.10
N ARG A 507 -17.10 -19.33 18.85
CA ARG A 507 -18.41 -18.73 18.49
C ARG A 507 -18.95 -19.20 17.14
N GLU A 508 -18.78 -20.49 16.88
CA GLU A 508 -19.14 -21.16 15.64
C GLU A 508 -20.20 -22.25 15.85
N LYS A 509 -20.60 -22.94 14.77
CA LYS A 509 -21.54 -24.05 14.87
C LYS A 509 -20.97 -25.19 15.74
N PRO A 510 -21.73 -25.75 16.69
CA PRO A 510 -21.29 -26.88 17.50
C PRO A 510 -20.76 -28.05 16.66
N GLY A 511 -19.65 -28.64 17.09
CA GLY A 511 -18.96 -29.73 16.38
C GLY A 511 -18.04 -29.27 15.23
N LYS A 512 -17.90 -27.97 14.97
CA LYS A 512 -16.86 -27.45 14.05
C LYS A 512 -15.47 -27.81 14.59
N ILE A 513 -14.60 -28.30 13.72
CA ILE A 513 -13.22 -28.68 14.06
C ILE A 513 -12.27 -27.66 13.44
N THR A 514 -11.27 -27.23 14.20
CA THR A 514 -10.20 -26.37 13.69
C THR A 514 -8.84 -26.81 14.23
N LEU A 515 -7.79 -26.48 13.50
CA LEU A 515 -6.41 -26.68 13.91
C LEU A 515 -5.69 -25.34 13.82
N LEU A 516 -5.25 -24.83 14.97
CA LEU A 516 -4.66 -23.51 15.12
C LEU A 516 -3.30 -23.60 15.80
N PRO A 517 -2.32 -22.74 15.44
CA PRO A 517 -1.11 -22.61 16.24
C PRO A 517 -1.45 -22.13 17.65
N LEU A 518 -0.79 -22.70 18.65
CA LEU A 518 -1.05 -22.39 20.07
C LEU A 518 -0.89 -20.89 20.38
N SER A 519 0.01 -20.20 19.68
CA SER A 519 0.22 -18.75 19.81
C SER A 519 -1.04 -17.91 19.57
N TYR A 520 -1.97 -18.37 18.72
CA TYR A 520 -3.21 -17.65 18.44
C TYR A 520 -4.17 -17.65 19.63
N ILE A 521 -4.11 -18.70 20.45
CA ILE A 521 -4.97 -18.85 21.63
C ILE A 521 -4.41 -18.07 22.82
N LEU A 522 -3.08 -17.97 22.93
CA LEU A 522 -2.42 -17.20 24.00
C LEU A 522 -2.67 -15.69 23.92
N CYS A 523 -2.94 -15.15 22.72
CA CYS A 523 -3.23 -13.73 22.53
C CYS A 523 -4.69 -13.33 22.82
N ASN A 524 -5.59 -14.30 23.10
CA ASN A 524 -7.02 -14.03 23.27
C ASN A 524 -7.52 -14.57 24.62
N THR A 525 -7.70 -13.66 25.59
CA THR A 525 -7.89 -13.97 27.02
C THR A 525 -9.16 -14.76 27.34
N THR A 526 -10.16 -14.78 26.45
CA THR A 526 -11.41 -15.53 26.65
C THR A 526 -11.30 -17.01 26.31
N LEU A 527 -10.25 -17.43 25.61
CA LEU A 527 -10.05 -18.80 25.11
C LEU A 527 -9.02 -19.61 25.93
N SER A 528 -8.27 -18.96 26.81
CA SER A 528 -6.94 -19.43 27.23
C SER A 528 -6.83 -19.94 28.68
N HIS A 529 -7.93 -20.01 29.44
CA HIS A 529 -7.84 -20.16 30.90
C HIS A 529 -7.20 -21.45 31.43
N ARG A 530 -7.03 -22.52 30.61
CA ARG A 530 -6.47 -23.81 31.07
C ARG A 530 -5.11 -24.18 30.48
N LEU A 531 -4.80 -23.73 29.27
CA LEU A 531 -3.51 -24.01 28.64
C LEU A 531 -2.37 -23.13 29.18
N LEU A 532 -2.70 -21.98 29.79
CA LEU A 532 -1.73 -20.99 30.28
C LEU A 532 -0.69 -21.52 31.29
N PRO A 533 -1.05 -22.32 32.32
CA PRO A 533 -0.08 -22.80 33.32
C PRO A 533 0.98 -23.76 32.73
N ILE A 534 0.55 -24.71 31.89
CA ILE A 534 1.41 -25.71 31.22
C ILE A 534 2.39 -25.02 30.27
N VAL A 535 1.88 -24.05 29.52
CA VAL A 535 2.61 -23.37 28.45
C VAL A 535 3.65 -22.38 28.99
N THR A 536 3.38 -21.74 30.12
CA THR A 536 4.26 -20.69 30.66
C THR A 536 5.42 -21.19 31.51
N THR A 537 5.34 -22.43 32.03
CA THR A 537 6.33 -22.96 32.98
C THR A 537 7.22 -24.08 32.44
N GLN A 538 6.79 -24.80 31.39
CA GLN A 538 7.45 -26.06 30.97
C GLN A 538 7.87 -26.14 29.50
N MET A 539 7.64 -25.09 28.69
CA MET A 539 7.95 -25.09 27.25
C MET A 539 8.94 -23.99 26.86
N ASN A 540 9.92 -24.33 26.01
CA ASN A 540 10.83 -23.36 25.41
C ASN A 540 10.24 -22.73 24.13
N HIS A 541 10.83 -21.62 23.69
CA HIS A 541 10.36 -20.87 22.52
C HIS A 541 10.30 -21.68 21.20
N LYS A 542 11.17 -22.69 21.05
CA LYS A 542 11.18 -23.56 19.85
C LYS A 542 10.01 -24.56 19.89
N GLN A 543 9.68 -25.09 21.06
CA GLN A 543 8.51 -25.95 21.28
C GLN A 543 7.20 -25.18 21.11
N LEU A 544 7.11 -23.94 21.59
CA LEU A 544 5.92 -23.09 21.40
C LEU A 544 5.61 -22.82 19.92
N ARG A 545 6.63 -22.69 19.08
CA ARG A 545 6.46 -22.54 17.63
C ARG A 545 5.95 -23.79 16.93
N ASN A 546 6.12 -24.97 17.56
CA ASN A 546 5.69 -26.26 17.00
C ASN A 546 4.49 -26.85 17.75
N ALA A 547 3.77 -26.03 18.51
CA ALA A 547 2.61 -26.42 19.28
C ALA A 547 1.31 -25.88 18.65
N TYR A 548 0.29 -26.72 18.64
CA TYR A 548 -0.99 -26.48 17.98
C TYR A 548 -2.13 -26.93 18.90
N VAL A 549 -3.33 -26.41 18.64
CA VAL A 549 -4.57 -26.84 19.28
C VAL A 549 -5.52 -27.33 18.20
N LEU A 550 -5.92 -28.60 18.31
CA LEU A 550 -7.03 -29.17 17.57
C LEU A 550 -8.28 -28.98 18.43
N GLY A 551 -9.02 -27.92 18.11
CA GLY A 551 -10.19 -27.48 18.86
C GLY A 551 -11.49 -28.00 18.24
N ILE A 552 -12.40 -28.47 19.10
CA ILE A 552 -13.79 -28.78 18.72
C ILE A 552 -14.71 -27.76 19.37
N GLN A 553 -15.55 -27.09 18.58
CA GLN A 553 -16.55 -26.14 19.07
C GLN A 553 -17.58 -26.86 19.96
N PRO A 554 -17.68 -26.53 21.27
CA PRO A 554 -18.70 -27.11 22.14
C PRO A 554 -20.09 -26.55 21.84
N GLU A 555 -21.13 -27.34 22.14
CA GLU A 555 -22.51 -26.88 22.24
C GLU A 555 -22.81 -26.33 23.64
N SER A 556 -22.31 -27.01 24.68
CA SER A 556 -22.43 -26.58 26.08
C SER A 556 -21.26 -27.10 26.92
N ILE A 557 -20.81 -26.27 27.87
CA ILE A 557 -19.75 -26.59 28.84
C ILE A 557 -20.27 -26.66 30.29
N GLU A 558 -21.59 -26.82 30.47
CA GLU A 558 -22.23 -26.94 31.78
C GLU A 558 -21.91 -28.27 32.49
N GLU A 559 -22.19 -28.35 33.79
CA GLU A 559 -22.00 -29.57 34.59
C GLU A 559 -22.87 -30.73 34.05
N GLY A 560 -22.22 -31.86 33.79
CA GLY A 560 -22.83 -33.06 33.24
C GLY A 560 -21.86 -33.86 32.37
N GLU A 561 -22.07 -35.17 32.23
CA GLU A 561 -21.14 -36.06 31.49
C GLU A 561 -21.51 -36.26 30.01
N LYS A 562 -22.65 -35.72 29.58
CA LYS A 562 -23.27 -36.02 28.30
C LYS A 562 -22.78 -35.09 27.19
N ILE A 563 -21.74 -35.53 26.48
CA ILE A 563 -21.32 -34.87 25.21
C ILE A 563 -22.49 -34.80 24.24
N SER A 564 -22.67 -33.64 23.62
CA SER A 564 -23.66 -33.35 22.60
C SER A 564 -23.47 -34.18 21.32
N GLN A 565 -24.53 -34.31 20.53
CA GLN A 565 -24.47 -35.08 19.29
C GLN A 565 -23.48 -34.50 18.26
N PRO A 566 -23.41 -33.16 18.03
CA PRO A 566 -22.46 -32.57 17.09
C PRO A 566 -21.00 -32.82 17.49
N VAL A 567 -20.68 -32.68 18.79
CA VAL A 567 -19.32 -32.90 19.31
C VAL A 567 -18.92 -34.38 19.25
N ARG A 568 -19.84 -35.33 19.50
CA ARG A 568 -19.57 -36.77 19.30
C ARG A 568 -19.22 -37.11 17.85
N GLN A 569 -19.91 -36.50 16.89
CA GLN A 569 -19.62 -36.69 15.47
C GLN A 569 -18.25 -36.13 15.12
N ALA A 570 -17.90 -34.96 15.65
CA ALA A 570 -16.59 -34.35 15.48
C ALA A 570 -15.47 -35.23 16.05
N ILE A 571 -15.62 -35.73 17.29
CA ILE A 571 -14.68 -36.68 17.91
C ILE A 571 -14.46 -37.89 17.01
N THR A 572 -15.53 -38.47 16.47
CA THR A 572 -15.43 -39.63 15.56
C THR A 572 -14.64 -39.31 14.29
N LYS A 573 -14.81 -38.11 13.71
CA LYS A 573 -14.05 -37.66 12.55
C LYS A 573 -12.57 -37.49 12.88
N VAL A 574 -12.24 -36.84 13.99
CA VAL A 574 -10.86 -36.61 14.44
C VAL A 574 -10.16 -37.93 14.74
N LEU A 575 -10.85 -38.87 15.41
CA LEU A 575 -10.29 -40.21 15.69
C LEU A 575 -9.90 -40.96 14.42
N LYS A 576 -10.73 -40.91 13.38
CA LYS A 576 -10.40 -41.56 12.10
C LYS A 576 -9.12 -40.98 11.51
N MET A 577 -8.99 -39.66 11.52
CA MET A 577 -7.82 -38.96 10.95
C MET A 577 -6.54 -39.16 11.76
N LEU A 578 -6.60 -39.26 13.08
CA LEU A 578 -5.39 -39.43 13.90
C LEU A 578 -4.87 -40.88 13.94
N ILE A 579 -5.68 -41.83 13.49
CA ILE A 579 -5.36 -43.27 13.43
C ILE A 579 -4.93 -43.68 12.01
N SER A 580 -5.45 -43.03 10.97
CA SER A 580 -4.93 -43.12 9.60
C SER A 580 -3.57 -42.44 9.48
#